data_AF-A0A522ETP5-F1
#
_entry.id   AF-A0A522ETP5-F1
#
_cell.length_a   1.000
_cell.length_b   1.000
_cell.length_c   1.000
_cell.angle_alpha   90.00
_cell.angle_beta   90.00
_cell.angle_gamma   90.00
#
_symmetry.space_group_name_H-M   'P 1'
#
loop_
_entity.id
_entity.type
_entity.pdbx_description
1 polymer ?
#
loop_
_entity_poly.entity_id
_entity_poly.type
_entity_poly.pdbx_seq_one_letter_code
_entity_poly.pdbx_strand_id
1 'polypeptide(L)'
;MQAKITDGITVSPSEIKFFFEAIHKDSIPLVNAEMEVGHIVKIPKINPELKKYAKEKISGLRNDIIAGRKDFATAAIINSMDGGSAPQGGSLGTVQRGNMVSEFDAVAFRMKEKEVSDVFETDFGYHILMVDARRGDEIDVRHILISPQPSPEDMMKAKFFLDSIADLVRKDSITITETASRFSDDEETKHNGGLISNPYTGSTKLDMGQLGQIDQFLVFTTDKLKVGEMSAPSLTQLRNYQAYHIVFVKSRTEPHRANLREDYQLIQEEALSEKKEKVVNAWIKKKIATTYLHIADEYKNCKFDNQWVTPTPKGG
;
A
#
# COMPACT_ATOMS: atom_id res chain seq x y z
N MET A 1 23.30 -8.92 -12.47
CA MET A 1 24.44 -8.44 -13.28
C MET A 1 24.05 -7.27 -14.16
N GLN A 2 22.93 -7.34 -14.91
CA GLN A 2 22.37 -6.24 -15.71
C GLN A 2 22.24 -4.91 -14.93
N ALA A 3 21.70 -4.97 -13.71
CA ALA A 3 21.57 -3.79 -12.84
C ALA A 3 22.89 -3.07 -12.54
N LYS A 4 24.04 -3.78 -12.54
CA LYS A 4 25.37 -3.14 -12.37
C LYS A 4 25.88 -2.48 -13.65
N ILE A 5 25.43 -2.92 -14.81
CA ILE A 5 25.83 -2.39 -16.12
C ILE A 5 25.03 -1.12 -16.43
N THR A 6 23.78 -1.09 -15.99
CA THR A 6 22.85 0.02 -16.20
C THR A 6 22.80 1.03 -15.06
N ASP A 7 23.67 0.85 -14.06
CA ASP A 7 23.74 1.72 -12.90
C ASP A 7 24.18 3.14 -13.28
N GLY A 8 23.55 4.14 -12.69
CA GLY A 8 23.82 5.56 -12.97
C GLY A 8 23.41 6.06 -14.37
N ILE A 9 22.80 5.23 -15.23
CA ILE A 9 22.28 5.70 -16.52
C ILE A 9 21.07 6.61 -16.28
N THR A 10 21.15 7.81 -16.84
CA THR A 10 20.06 8.79 -16.88
C THR A 10 19.77 9.22 -18.32
N VAL A 11 18.62 9.86 -18.53
CA VAL A 11 18.23 10.47 -19.81
C VAL A 11 18.02 11.97 -19.61
N SER A 12 18.58 12.77 -20.51
CA SER A 12 18.40 14.21 -20.55
C SER A 12 17.08 14.61 -21.24
N PRO A 13 16.55 15.82 -20.99
CA PRO A 13 15.35 16.31 -21.68
C PRO A 13 15.44 16.28 -23.21
N SER A 14 16.63 16.55 -23.75
CA SER A 14 16.88 16.48 -25.19
C SER A 14 16.79 15.04 -25.70
N GLU A 15 17.39 14.08 -25.00
CA GLU A 15 17.30 12.65 -25.36
C GLU A 15 15.86 12.14 -25.31
N ILE A 16 15.08 12.57 -24.31
CA ILE A 16 13.65 12.22 -24.20
C ILE A 16 12.86 12.75 -25.40
N LYS A 17 13.11 14.01 -25.79
CA LYS A 17 12.48 14.60 -26.97
C LYS A 17 12.86 13.84 -28.26
N PHE A 18 14.14 13.54 -28.47
CA PHE A 18 14.59 12.79 -29.63
C PHE A 18 14.01 11.38 -29.69
N PHE A 19 13.94 10.69 -28.55
CA PHE A 19 13.29 9.39 -28.43
C PHE A 19 11.83 9.49 -28.88
N PHE A 20 11.07 10.43 -28.32
CA PHE A 20 9.64 10.58 -28.64
C PHE A 20 9.39 10.93 -30.11
N GLU A 21 10.19 11.83 -30.69
CA GLU A 21 10.08 12.23 -32.11
C GLU A 21 10.45 11.09 -33.08
N ALA A 22 11.22 10.10 -32.64
CA ALA A 22 11.58 8.93 -33.44
C ALA A 22 10.48 7.85 -33.47
N ILE A 23 9.51 7.89 -32.57
CA ILE A 23 8.41 6.91 -32.50
C ILE A 23 7.43 7.18 -33.65
N HIS A 24 7.08 6.13 -34.40
CA HIS A 24 6.03 6.23 -35.42
C HIS A 24 4.69 6.59 -34.76
N LYS A 25 3.90 7.47 -35.38
CA LYS A 25 2.64 7.99 -34.78
C LYS A 25 1.68 6.90 -34.32
N ASP A 26 1.60 5.80 -35.07
CA ASP A 26 0.74 4.66 -34.75
C ASP A 26 1.28 3.80 -33.59
N SER A 27 2.59 3.89 -33.32
CA SER A 27 3.28 3.21 -32.22
C SER A 27 3.27 4.03 -30.92
N ILE A 28 2.79 5.28 -30.94
CA ILE A 28 2.62 6.08 -29.73
C ILE A 28 1.51 5.43 -28.89
N PRO A 29 1.79 5.04 -27.63
CA PRO A 29 0.82 4.35 -26.79
C PRO A 29 -0.40 5.22 -26.50
N LEU A 30 -1.55 4.56 -26.38
CA LEU A 30 -2.77 5.20 -25.89
C LEU A 30 -2.72 5.21 -24.36
N VAL A 31 -2.90 6.39 -23.78
CA VAL A 31 -3.00 6.62 -22.35
C VAL A 31 -4.50 6.63 -22.00
N ASN A 32 -4.85 5.84 -20.98
CA ASN A 32 -6.21 5.80 -20.48
C ASN A 32 -6.60 7.15 -19.84
N ALA A 33 -7.89 7.39 -19.68
CA ALA A 33 -8.35 8.48 -18.82
C ALA A 33 -7.83 8.27 -17.40
N GLU A 34 -7.13 9.29 -16.89
CA GLU A 34 -6.67 9.35 -15.51
C GLU A 34 -7.51 10.36 -14.73
N MET A 35 -7.55 10.20 -13.42
CA MET A 35 -8.19 11.15 -12.52
C MET A 35 -7.42 11.29 -11.22
N GLU A 36 -7.49 12.48 -10.65
CA GLU A 36 -7.11 12.71 -9.26
C GLU A 36 -8.36 12.58 -8.39
N VAL A 37 -8.42 11.51 -7.62
CA VAL A 37 -9.48 11.25 -6.65
C VAL A 37 -8.95 11.54 -5.26
N GLY A 38 -9.78 12.15 -4.43
CA GLY A 38 -9.46 12.31 -3.03
C GLY A 38 -10.63 12.00 -2.13
N HIS A 39 -10.35 11.96 -0.83
CA HIS A 39 -11.37 11.82 0.19
C HIS A 39 -11.10 12.66 1.43
N ILE A 40 -12.16 12.87 2.20
CA ILE A 40 -12.12 13.51 3.53
C ILE A 40 -12.68 12.50 4.50
N VAL A 41 -11.86 12.07 5.46
CA VAL A 41 -12.19 10.97 6.37
C VAL A 41 -12.50 11.52 7.75
N LYS A 42 -13.52 10.95 8.40
CA LYS A 42 -13.81 11.19 9.81
C LYS A 42 -13.88 9.89 10.58
N ILE A 43 -12.94 9.72 11.52
CA ILE A 43 -12.91 8.57 12.41
C ILE A 43 -13.86 8.86 13.59
N PRO A 44 -14.79 7.95 13.90
CA PRO A 44 -15.69 8.10 15.03
C PRO A 44 -14.89 8.14 16.33
N LYS A 45 -15.13 9.15 17.16
CA LYS A 45 -14.51 9.24 18.48
C LYS A 45 -15.20 8.27 19.42
N ILE A 46 -14.50 7.21 19.79
CA ILE A 46 -15.03 6.19 20.69
C ILE A 46 -15.18 6.76 22.09
N ASN A 47 -16.35 6.55 22.69
CA ASN A 47 -16.65 6.94 24.07
C ASN A 47 -15.62 6.32 25.06
N PRO A 48 -15.03 7.12 25.98
CA PRO A 48 -14.14 6.61 27.03
C PRO A 48 -14.69 5.41 27.82
N GLU A 49 -16.00 5.33 28.05
CA GLU A 49 -16.62 4.20 28.73
C GLU A 49 -16.50 2.89 27.93
N LEU A 50 -16.56 2.95 26.60
CA LEU A 50 -16.35 1.78 25.74
C LEU A 50 -14.89 1.33 25.74
N LYS A 51 -13.95 2.28 25.80
CA LYS A 51 -12.52 1.95 26.01
C LYS A 51 -12.30 1.27 27.36
N LYS A 52 -12.90 1.81 28.42
CA LYS A 52 -12.84 1.22 29.76
C LYS A 52 -13.43 -0.19 29.78
N TYR A 53 -14.60 -0.40 29.18
CA TYR A 53 -15.22 -1.72 29.06
C TYR A 53 -14.31 -2.71 28.31
N ALA A 54 -13.69 -2.31 27.19
CA ALA A 54 -12.75 -3.16 26.47
C ALA A 54 -11.54 -3.57 27.34
N LYS A 55 -10.97 -2.60 28.08
CA LYS A 55 -9.87 -2.83 29.01
C LYS A 55 -10.26 -3.76 30.16
N GLU A 56 -11.44 -3.58 30.74
CA GLU A 56 -11.96 -4.44 31.82
C GLU A 56 -12.22 -5.86 31.31
N LYS A 57 -12.80 -6.00 30.11
CA LYS A 57 -13.06 -7.29 29.47
C LYS A 57 -11.77 -8.08 29.27
N ILE A 58 -10.74 -7.48 28.68
CA ILE A 58 -9.47 -8.17 28.46
C ILE A 58 -8.71 -8.45 29.76
N SER A 59 -8.81 -7.56 30.76
CA SER A 59 -8.25 -7.78 32.09
C SER A 59 -8.91 -8.99 32.77
N GLY A 60 -10.24 -9.15 32.62
CA GLY A 60 -10.97 -10.32 33.08
C GLY A 60 -10.51 -11.61 32.40
N LEU A 61 -10.35 -11.58 31.07
CA LEU A 61 -9.82 -12.72 30.30
C LEU A 61 -8.43 -13.11 30.77
N ARG A 62 -7.54 -12.13 30.97
CA ARG A 62 -6.19 -12.37 31.50
C ARG A 62 -6.24 -13.08 32.86
N ASN A 63 -7.05 -12.57 33.78
CA ASN A 63 -7.16 -13.14 35.13
C ASN A 63 -7.70 -14.57 35.09
N ASP A 64 -8.68 -14.86 34.21
CA ASP A 64 -9.18 -16.21 34.00
C ASP A 64 -8.10 -17.16 33.47
N ILE A 65 -7.26 -16.69 32.55
CA ILE A 65 -6.17 -17.49 31.97
C ILE A 65 -5.09 -17.78 33.01
N ILE A 66 -4.63 -16.76 33.74
CA ILE A 66 -3.61 -16.92 34.79
C ILE A 66 -4.09 -17.84 35.91
N ALA A 67 -5.38 -17.75 36.28
CA ALA A 67 -5.98 -18.63 37.26
C ALA A 67 -6.25 -20.06 36.76
N GLY A 68 -5.93 -20.38 35.50
CA GLY A 68 -6.17 -21.69 34.88
C GLY A 68 -7.65 -22.00 34.63
N ARG A 69 -8.54 -21.00 34.70
CA ARG A 69 -9.98 -21.16 34.45
C ARG A 69 -10.32 -21.21 32.96
N LYS A 70 -9.45 -20.66 32.11
CA LYS A 70 -9.57 -20.67 30.64
C LYS A 70 -8.22 -20.95 30.01
N ASP A 71 -8.24 -21.73 28.93
CA ASP A 71 -7.09 -21.88 28.04
C ASP A 71 -6.93 -20.62 27.16
N PHE A 72 -5.68 -20.21 26.90
CA PHE A 72 -5.39 -19.00 26.12
C PHE A 72 -5.91 -19.12 24.68
N ALA A 73 -5.67 -20.25 24.01
CA ALA A 73 -6.07 -20.43 22.62
C ALA A 73 -7.60 -20.42 22.49
N THR A 74 -8.29 -21.09 23.41
CA THR A 74 -9.76 -21.08 23.45
C THR A 74 -10.31 -19.68 23.71
N ALA A 75 -9.72 -18.94 24.65
CA ALA A 75 -10.11 -17.57 24.94
C ALA A 75 -9.89 -16.65 23.71
N ALA A 76 -8.80 -16.85 22.97
CA ALA A 76 -8.49 -16.12 21.75
C ALA A 76 -9.52 -16.41 20.65
N ILE A 77 -9.84 -17.68 20.38
CA ILE A 77 -10.84 -18.06 19.36
C ILE A 77 -12.19 -17.41 19.63
N ILE A 78 -12.61 -17.36 20.89
CA ILE A 78 -13.96 -16.88 21.26
C ILE A 78 -14.02 -15.35 21.34
N ASN A 79 -12.95 -14.69 21.81
CA ASN A 79 -13.03 -13.28 22.21
C ASN A 79 -12.15 -12.34 21.40
N SER A 80 -11.08 -12.84 20.77
CA SER A 80 -10.15 -11.98 20.05
C SER A 80 -10.81 -11.39 18.81
N MET A 81 -10.65 -10.09 18.63
CA MET A 81 -11.13 -9.35 17.47
C MET A 81 -10.09 -9.29 16.35
N ASP A 82 -8.94 -9.95 16.51
CA ASP A 82 -8.00 -10.14 15.42
C ASP A 82 -8.43 -11.31 14.53
N GLY A 83 -9.10 -11.00 13.42
CA GLY A 83 -9.60 -12.01 12.48
C GLY A 83 -8.52 -12.90 11.85
N GLY A 84 -7.26 -12.47 11.82
CA GLY A 84 -6.15 -13.25 11.25
C GLY A 84 -5.67 -14.36 12.19
N SER A 85 -5.46 -14.02 13.46
CA SER A 85 -4.90 -14.93 14.47
C SER A 85 -5.96 -15.65 15.32
N ALA A 86 -7.14 -15.06 15.53
CA ALA A 86 -8.16 -15.60 16.43
C ALA A 86 -8.55 -17.05 16.10
N PRO A 87 -8.81 -17.42 14.82
CA PRO A 87 -9.13 -18.81 14.47
C PRO A 87 -8.00 -19.80 14.77
N GLN A 88 -6.76 -19.31 14.89
CA GLN A 88 -5.55 -20.09 15.18
C GLN A 88 -5.16 -20.03 16.67
N GLY A 89 -6.13 -19.77 17.57
CA GLY A 89 -5.83 -19.66 19.00
C GLY A 89 -5.03 -18.40 19.36
N GLY A 90 -5.11 -17.37 18.53
CA GLY A 90 -4.35 -16.13 18.70
C GLY A 90 -2.91 -16.20 18.21
N SER A 91 -2.49 -17.31 17.58
CA SER A 91 -1.11 -17.50 17.11
C SER A 91 -0.77 -16.54 15.96
N LEU A 92 0.34 -15.82 16.11
CA LEU A 92 0.93 -14.99 15.05
C LEU A 92 2.14 -15.68 14.39
N GLY A 93 2.46 -16.91 14.79
CA GLY A 93 3.65 -17.62 14.34
C GLY A 93 4.94 -16.99 14.86
N THR A 94 6.01 -17.14 14.10
CA THR A 94 7.34 -16.63 14.45
C THR A 94 7.45 -15.14 14.10
N VAL A 95 7.75 -14.33 15.11
CA VAL A 95 7.89 -12.89 15.02
C VAL A 95 9.34 -12.50 15.32
N GLN A 96 9.88 -11.60 14.51
CA GLN A 96 11.16 -10.93 14.73
C GLN A 96 10.91 -9.50 15.19
N ARG A 97 11.88 -8.92 15.92
CA ARG A 97 11.82 -7.54 16.36
C ARG A 97 11.75 -6.59 15.16
N GLY A 98 10.85 -5.63 15.21
CA GLY A 98 10.57 -4.66 14.15
C GLY A 98 9.43 -5.05 13.21
N ASN A 99 8.90 -6.28 13.32
CA ASN A 99 7.81 -6.74 12.47
C ASN A 99 6.42 -6.35 12.97
N MET A 100 6.29 -6.01 14.26
CA MET A 100 5.03 -5.59 14.88
C MET A 100 5.06 -4.12 15.28
N VAL A 101 3.90 -3.59 15.67
CA VAL A 101 3.82 -2.24 16.26
C VAL A 101 4.68 -2.15 17.52
N SER A 102 5.24 -0.97 17.76
CA SER A 102 6.31 -0.75 18.73
C SER A 102 5.96 -1.18 20.16
N GLU A 103 4.71 -0.98 20.55
CA GLU A 103 4.13 -1.30 21.85
C GLU A 103 4.03 -2.81 22.03
N PHE A 104 3.65 -3.54 20.97
CA PHE A 104 3.57 -4.99 20.97
C PHE A 104 4.98 -5.59 21.11
N ASP A 105 5.93 -5.12 20.30
CA ASP A 105 7.33 -5.58 20.36
C ASP A 105 7.97 -5.31 21.72
N ALA A 106 7.71 -4.14 22.31
CA ALA A 106 8.23 -3.79 23.62
C ALA A 106 7.79 -4.76 24.71
N VAL A 107 6.55 -5.25 24.64
CA VAL A 107 6.02 -6.24 25.59
C VAL A 107 6.50 -7.65 25.22
N ALA A 108 6.28 -8.09 23.99
CA ALA A 108 6.56 -9.46 23.53
C ALA A 108 8.01 -9.90 23.81
N PHE A 109 8.97 -9.01 23.54
CA PHE A 109 10.39 -9.33 23.73
C PHE A 109 10.88 -9.23 25.18
N ARG A 110 10.10 -8.66 26.10
CA ARG A 110 10.41 -8.66 27.54
C ARG A 110 9.84 -9.87 28.28
N MET A 111 8.81 -10.50 27.73
CA MET A 111 8.14 -11.65 28.34
C MET A 111 9.00 -12.93 28.32
N LYS A 112 8.86 -13.74 29.35
CA LYS A 112 9.39 -15.10 29.38
C LYS A 112 8.46 -16.06 28.65
N GLU A 113 9.00 -17.22 28.26
CA GLU A 113 8.20 -18.29 27.68
C GLU A 113 7.08 -18.73 28.64
N LYS A 114 5.89 -18.96 28.08
CA LYS A 114 4.67 -19.37 28.78
C LYS A 114 4.13 -18.38 29.80
N GLU A 115 4.65 -17.17 29.84
CA GLU A 115 4.16 -16.08 30.68
C GLU A 115 3.11 -15.25 29.92
N VAL A 116 2.01 -14.89 30.59
CA VAL A 116 0.96 -14.02 30.04
C VAL A 116 1.25 -12.57 30.43
N SER A 117 1.36 -11.69 29.43
CA SER A 117 1.65 -10.27 29.63
C SER A 117 0.56 -9.56 30.42
N ASP A 118 0.91 -8.41 31.00
CA ASP A 118 -0.10 -7.42 31.40
C ASP A 118 -0.88 -6.89 30.18
N VAL A 119 -2.01 -6.23 30.45
CA VAL A 119 -2.81 -5.58 29.42
C VAL A 119 -2.08 -4.33 28.92
N PHE A 120 -1.89 -4.21 27.62
CA PHE A 120 -1.29 -3.03 26.99
C PHE A 120 -2.16 -2.54 25.82
N GLU A 121 -2.00 -1.28 25.43
CA GLU A 121 -2.79 -0.62 24.36
C GLU A 121 -1.91 -0.41 23.11
N THR A 122 -2.51 -0.61 21.94
CA THR A 122 -1.97 -0.22 20.64
C THR A 122 -3.06 0.51 19.85
N ASP A 123 -2.75 1.00 18.65
CA ASP A 123 -3.75 1.60 17.76
C ASP A 123 -4.91 0.65 17.41
N PHE A 124 -4.72 -0.67 17.53
CA PHE A 124 -5.76 -1.67 17.27
C PHE A 124 -6.69 -1.91 18.46
N GLY A 125 -6.29 -1.51 19.67
CA GLY A 125 -7.05 -1.71 20.90
C GLY A 125 -6.20 -2.26 22.04
N TYR A 126 -6.82 -3.05 22.92
CA TYR A 126 -6.14 -3.64 24.07
C TYR A 126 -5.70 -5.06 23.79
N HIS A 127 -4.50 -5.41 24.25
CA HIS A 127 -3.87 -6.70 24.01
C HIS A 127 -3.41 -7.36 25.30
N ILE A 128 -3.44 -8.69 25.29
CA ILE A 128 -2.58 -9.54 26.11
C ILE A 128 -1.90 -10.53 25.19
N LEU A 129 -0.66 -10.89 25.51
CA LEU A 129 0.11 -11.85 24.73
C LEU A 129 0.74 -12.92 25.61
N MET A 130 1.16 -14.01 24.98
CA MET A 130 1.96 -15.06 25.59
C MET A 130 3.02 -15.50 24.59
N VAL A 131 4.25 -15.67 25.07
CA VAL A 131 5.36 -16.22 24.27
C VAL A 131 5.32 -17.73 24.37
N ASP A 132 5.15 -18.41 23.25
CA ASP A 132 5.12 -19.88 23.21
C ASP A 132 6.49 -20.51 23.23
N ALA A 133 7.43 -19.92 22.50
CA ALA A 133 8.80 -20.39 22.36
C ALA A 133 9.71 -19.21 21.96
N ARG A 134 10.99 -19.29 22.34
CA ARG A 134 12.02 -18.32 22.01
C ARG A 134 13.23 -19.03 21.41
N ARG A 135 13.68 -18.56 20.25
CA ARG A 135 14.84 -19.08 19.51
C ARG A 135 15.74 -17.91 19.12
N GLY A 136 16.65 -17.53 20.01
CA GLY A 136 17.48 -16.33 19.82
C GLY A 136 16.61 -15.07 19.78
N ASP A 137 16.68 -14.34 18.65
CA ASP A 137 15.92 -13.12 18.39
C ASP A 137 14.52 -13.37 17.79
N GLU A 138 14.16 -14.64 17.58
CA GLU A 138 12.83 -15.03 17.11
C GLU A 138 11.97 -15.54 18.27
N ILE A 139 10.71 -15.12 18.28
CA ILE A 139 9.71 -15.58 19.26
C ILE A 139 8.46 -16.08 18.56
N ASP A 140 7.94 -17.23 19.00
CA ASP A 140 6.59 -17.64 18.66
C ASP A 140 5.65 -17.00 19.67
N VAL A 141 4.66 -16.25 19.19
CA VAL A 141 3.74 -15.52 20.06
C VAL A 141 2.29 -15.77 19.69
N ARG A 142 1.46 -15.71 20.71
CA ARG A 142 0.01 -15.60 20.54
C ARG A 142 -0.54 -14.42 21.32
N HIS A 143 -1.63 -13.84 20.84
CA HIS A 143 -2.26 -12.70 21.48
C HIS A 143 -3.78 -12.77 21.45
N ILE A 144 -4.41 -11.97 22.32
CA ILE A 144 -5.83 -11.68 22.29
C ILE A 144 -5.96 -10.18 22.15
N LEU A 145 -6.72 -9.74 21.14
CA LEU A 145 -7.04 -8.34 20.90
C LEU A 145 -8.51 -8.07 21.27
N ILE A 146 -8.77 -7.07 22.10
CA ILE A 146 -10.10 -6.50 22.30
C ILE A 146 -10.07 -5.05 21.83
N SER A 147 -10.72 -4.80 20.69
CA SER A 147 -10.80 -3.47 20.11
C SER A 147 -12.11 -2.78 20.56
N PRO A 148 -12.05 -1.59 21.18
CA PRO A 148 -13.25 -0.84 21.49
C PRO A 148 -13.92 -0.39 20.18
N GLN A 149 -15.19 -0.76 19.99
CA GLN A 149 -15.94 -0.40 18.78
C GLN A 149 -16.73 0.89 19.01
N PRO A 150 -16.85 1.77 18.00
CA PRO A 150 -17.70 2.96 18.09
C PRO A 150 -19.18 2.58 18.23
N SER A 151 -19.93 3.33 19.03
CA SER A 151 -21.38 3.16 19.11
C SER A 151 -22.08 3.69 17.85
N PRO A 152 -23.32 3.29 17.55
CA PRO A 152 -24.11 3.90 16.47
C PRO A 152 -24.22 5.43 16.60
N GLU A 153 -24.22 5.96 17.82
CA GLU A 153 -24.22 7.40 18.08
C GLU A 153 -22.89 8.06 17.67
N ASP A 154 -21.76 7.43 17.97
CA ASP A 154 -20.43 7.92 17.57
C ASP A 154 -20.29 7.91 16.04
N MET A 155 -20.81 6.87 15.38
CA MET A 155 -20.88 6.77 13.92
C MET A 155 -21.74 7.90 13.33
N MET A 156 -22.92 8.17 13.90
CA MET A 156 -23.78 9.27 13.47
C MET A 156 -23.11 10.63 13.64
N LYS A 157 -22.40 10.87 14.74
CA LYS A 157 -21.64 12.12 14.95
C LYS A 157 -20.57 12.33 13.88
N ALA A 158 -19.83 11.27 13.52
CA ALA A 158 -18.84 11.33 12.45
C ALA A 158 -19.49 11.64 11.09
N LYS A 159 -20.63 11.00 10.78
CA LYS A 159 -21.40 11.27 9.56
C LYS A 159 -21.89 12.72 9.51
N PHE A 160 -22.55 13.21 10.56
CA PHE A 160 -23.09 14.56 10.61
C PHE A 160 -22.02 15.65 10.54
N PHE A 161 -20.83 15.37 11.09
CA PHE A 161 -19.68 16.23 10.92
C PHE A 161 -19.32 16.35 9.43
N LEU A 162 -19.19 15.23 8.72
CA LEU A 162 -18.90 15.25 7.29
C LEU A 162 -20.03 15.90 6.47
N ASP A 163 -21.30 15.67 6.81
CA ASP A 163 -22.42 16.36 6.17
C ASP A 163 -22.27 17.90 6.29
N SER A 164 -21.89 18.39 7.48
CA SER A 164 -21.65 19.82 7.73
C SER A 164 -20.47 20.34 6.91
N ILE A 165 -19.41 19.54 6.77
CA ILE A 165 -18.24 19.86 5.95
C ILE A 165 -18.62 19.93 4.46
N ALA A 166 -19.41 18.99 3.96
CA ALA A 166 -19.88 19.00 2.59
C ALA A 166 -20.67 20.28 2.27
N ASP A 167 -21.51 20.73 3.21
CA ASP A 167 -22.28 21.96 3.07
C ASP A 167 -21.40 23.23 3.03
N LEU A 168 -20.28 23.25 3.76
CA LEU A 168 -19.31 24.36 3.69
C LEU A 168 -18.63 24.44 2.32
N VAL A 169 -18.24 23.30 1.77
CA VAL A 169 -17.61 23.22 0.45
C VAL A 169 -18.60 23.61 -0.64
N ARG A 170 -19.87 23.15 -0.56
CA ARG A 170 -20.93 23.53 -1.53
C ARG A 170 -21.26 25.03 -1.54
N LYS A 171 -21.01 25.73 -0.43
CA LYS A 171 -21.23 27.18 -0.30
C LYS A 171 -19.99 28.00 -0.71
N ASP A 172 -18.99 27.36 -1.31
CA ASP A 172 -17.71 27.96 -1.71
C ASP A 172 -17.00 28.71 -0.56
N SER A 173 -17.26 28.31 0.69
CA SER A 173 -16.67 28.96 1.87
C SER A 173 -15.24 28.50 2.11
N ILE A 174 -14.87 27.32 1.59
CA ILE A 174 -13.56 26.70 1.70
C ILE A 174 -13.37 25.71 0.55
N THR A 175 -12.15 25.60 0.03
CA THR A 175 -11.85 24.62 -1.03
C THR A 175 -11.84 23.19 -0.48
N ILE A 176 -12.13 22.21 -1.33
CA ILE A 176 -12.19 20.81 -0.89
C ILE A 176 -10.83 20.28 -0.40
N THR A 177 -9.74 20.70 -1.04
CA THR A 177 -8.37 20.31 -0.66
C THR A 177 -7.93 20.94 0.66
N GLU A 178 -8.30 22.20 0.91
CA GLU A 178 -8.07 22.83 2.21
C GLU A 178 -8.91 22.17 3.30
N THR A 179 -10.16 21.82 2.97
CA THR A 179 -11.06 21.09 3.88
C THR A 179 -10.47 19.74 4.28
N ALA A 180 -9.98 18.96 3.31
CA ALA A 180 -9.28 17.71 3.59
C ALA A 180 -8.08 17.93 4.53
N SER A 181 -7.25 18.93 4.22
CA SER A 181 -6.06 19.25 5.02
C SER A 181 -6.37 19.65 6.46
N ARG A 182 -7.51 20.32 6.69
CA ARG A 182 -7.89 20.84 8.02
C ARG A 182 -8.72 19.87 8.84
N PHE A 183 -9.57 19.07 8.20
CA PHE A 183 -10.61 18.32 8.90
C PHE A 183 -10.54 16.80 8.72
N SER A 184 -9.76 16.29 7.76
CA SER A 184 -9.58 14.85 7.60
C SER A 184 -8.80 14.29 8.79
N ASP A 185 -9.24 13.12 9.27
CA ASP A 185 -8.53 12.29 10.25
C ASP A 185 -7.63 11.25 9.58
N ASP A 186 -7.59 11.19 8.24
CA ASP A 186 -6.67 10.33 7.50
C ASP A 186 -5.33 11.02 7.28
N GLU A 187 -4.35 10.71 8.13
CA GLU A 187 -3.02 11.33 8.12
C GLU A 187 -2.20 10.99 6.85
N GLU A 188 -2.53 9.93 6.11
CA GLU A 188 -1.83 9.57 4.86
C GLU A 188 -2.18 10.56 3.73
N THR A 189 -3.44 11.01 3.67
CA THR A 189 -3.93 11.87 2.59
C THR A 189 -4.17 13.31 3.03
N LYS A 190 -4.37 13.59 4.32
CA LYS A 190 -4.64 14.94 4.82
C LYS A 190 -3.59 15.96 4.34
N HIS A 191 -2.31 15.60 4.38
CA HIS A 191 -1.23 16.52 4.01
C HIS A 191 -1.11 16.78 2.50
N ASN A 192 -1.71 15.95 1.65
CA ASN A 192 -1.73 16.14 0.20
C ASN A 192 -3.10 16.66 -0.31
N GLY A 193 -3.91 17.23 0.58
CA GLY A 193 -5.24 17.74 0.25
C GLY A 193 -6.29 16.65 0.06
N GLY A 194 -6.09 15.48 0.67
CA GLY A 194 -7.00 14.34 0.63
C GLY A 194 -6.83 13.43 -0.58
N LEU A 195 -5.82 13.65 -1.42
CA LEU A 195 -5.63 12.90 -2.66
C LEU A 195 -5.12 11.49 -2.41
N ILE A 196 -5.81 10.53 -3.02
CA ILE A 196 -5.44 9.12 -2.98
C ILE A 196 -4.28 8.94 -3.94
N SER A 197 -3.21 8.31 -3.45
CA SER A 197 -2.03 8.01 -4.24
C SER A 197 -1.94 6.51 -4.50
N ASN A 198 -1.37 6.13 -5.64
CA ASN A 198 -1.06 4.75 -5.93
C ASN A 198 -0.02 4.24 -4.91
N PRO A 199 -0.27 3.14 -4.17
CA PRO A 199 0.64 2.66 -3.13
C PRO A 199 1.98 2.14 -3.69
N TYR A 200 2.05 1.80 -4.98
CA TYR A 200 3.26 1.30 -5.63
C TYR A 200 4.08 2.41 -6.27
N THR A 201 3.44 3.43 -6.85
CA THR A 201 4.13 4.49 -7.61
C THR A 201 4.15 5.85 -6.92
N GLY A 202 3.29 6.07 -5.92
CA GLY A 202 3.11 7.37 -5.26
C GLY A 202 2.36 8.41 -6.11
N SER A 203 1.95 8.09 -7.33
CA SER A 203 1.20 9.01 -8.21
C SER A 203 -0.22 9.25 -7.69
N THR A 204 -0.69 10.50 -7.72
CA THR A 204 -2.09 10.88 -7.44
C THR A 204 -2.99 10.76 -8.67
N LYS A 205 -2.41 10.57 -9.87
CA LYS A 205 -3.14 10.31 -11.09
C LYS A 205 -3.39 8.81 -11.21
N LEU A 206 -4.65 8.43 -11.28
CA LEU A 206 -5.10 7.05 -11.28
C LEU A 206 -6.04 6.81 -12.46
N ASP A 207 -5.81 5.74 -13.21
CA ASP A 207 -6.84 5.21 -14.11
C ASP A 207 -7.89 4.39 -13.34
N MET A 208 -8.99 4.03 -14.01
CA MET A 208 -10.09 3.26 -13.41
C MET A 208 -9.65 1.87 -12.90
N GLY A 209 -8.69 1.24 -13.57
CA GLY A 209 -8.18 -0.06 -13.18
C GLY A 209 -7.34 0.02 -11.90
N GLN A 210 -6.47 1.02 -11.81
CA GLN A 210 -5.69 1.31 -10.62
C GLN A 210 -6.57 1.70 -9.44
N LEU A 211 -7.60 2.52 -9.66
CA LEU A 211 -8.56 2.88 -8.62
C LEU A 211 -9.30 1.65 -8.07
N GLY A 212 -9.70 0.72 -8.94
CA GLY A 212 -10.34 -0.54 -8.54
C GLY A 212 -9.43 -1.49 -7.75
N GLN A 213 -8.12 -1.46 -8.00
CA GLN A 213 -7.13 -2.21 -7.20
C GLN A 213 -6.96 -1.62 -5.79
N ILE A 214 -7.18 -0.32 -5.63
CA ILE A 214 -7.14 0.35 -4.33
C ILE A 214 -8.46 0.07 -3.58
N ASP A 215 -9.59 0.45 -4.17
CA ASP A 215 -10.92 0.22 -3.62
C ASP A 215 -11.98 0.22 -4.74
N GLN A 216 -12.62 -0.93 -4.92
CA GLN A 216 -13.69 -1.12 -5.91
C GLN A 216 -14.87 -0.16 -5.70
N PHE A 217 -15.15 0.27 -4.46
CA PHE A 217 -16.23 1.21 -4.16
C PHE A 217 -15.94 2.62 -4.66
N LEU A 218 -14.67 3.02 -4.70
CA LEU A 218 -14.27 4.31 -5.26
C LEU A 218 -14.66 4.40 -6.72
N VAL A 219 -14.44 3.34 -7.51
CA VAL A 219 -14.79 3.29 -8.95
C VAL A 219 -16.27 3.63 -9.17
N PHE A 220 -17.18 2.98 -8.43
CA PHE A 220 -18.62 3.21 -8.56
C PHE A 220 -19.05 4.60 -8.12
N THR A 221 -18.34 5.18 -7.16
CA THR A 221 -18.63 6.51 -6.63
C THR A 221 -18.13 7.58 -7.59
N THR A 222 -16.88 7.48 -8.06
CA THR A 222 -16.24 8.47 -8.92
C THR A 222 -16.75 8.47 -10.35
N ASP A 223 -17.26 7.34 -10.85
CA ASP A 223 -17.90 7.26 -12.17
C ASP A 223 -19.11 8.21 -12.28
N LYS A 224 -19.83 8.40 -11.18
CA LYS A 224 -21.03 9.25 -11.10
C LYS A 224 -20.73 10.71 -10.79
N LEU A 225 -19.50 11.03 -10.41
CA LEU A 225 -19.09 12.38 -10.01
C LEU A 225 -18.42 13.11 -11.16
N LYS A 226 -18.75 14.39 -11.33
CA LYS A 226 -18.01 15.30 -12.20
C LYS A 226 -16.81 15.90 -11.47
N VAL A 227 -15.90 16.48 -12.25
CA VAL A 227 -14.77 17.24 -11.71
C VAL A 227 -15.29 18.39 -10.84
N GLY A 228 -14.78 18.47 -9.60
CA GLY A 228 -15.20 19.42 -8.57
C GLY A 228 -16.37 18.96 -7.71
N GLU A 229 -17.04 17.86 -8.05
CA GLU A 229 -18.13 17.31 -7.23
C GLU A 229 -17.61 16.37 -6.14
N MET A 230 -18.45 16.20 -5.11
CA MET A 230 -18.20 15.33 -3.97
C MET A 230 -19.40 14.41 -3.71
N SER A 231 -19.15 13.23 -3.16
CA SER A 231 -20.18 12.29 -2.74
C SER A 231 -20.91 12.76 -1.48
N ALA A 232 -22.01 12.09 -1.14
CA ALA A 232 -22.50 12.10 0.24
C ALA A 232 -21.53 11.32 1.16
N PRO A 233 -21.55 11.57 2.49
CA PRO A 233 -20.81 10.75 3.43
C PRO A 233 -21.23 9.28 3.34
N SER A 234 -20.24 8.40 3.19
CA SER A 234 -20.43 6.96 3.12
C SER A 234 -19.45 6.24 4.05
N LEU A 235 -19.78 5.01 4.41
CA LEU A 235 -18.91 4.20 5.27
C LEU A 235 -17.70 3.74 4.47
N THR A 236 -16.54 3.81 5.10
CA THR A 236 -15.29 3.25 4.60
C THR A 236 -14.60 2.46 5.70
N GLN A 237 -13.80 1.49 5.30
CA GLN A 237 -12.97 0.70 6.20
C GLN A 237 -11.53 1.15 6.05
N LEU A 238 -11.00 1.82 7.07
CA LEU A 238 -9.56 2.04 7.19
C LEU A 238 -8.91 0.80 7.80
N ARG A 239 -7.58 0.79 7.81
CA ARG A 239 -6.77 -0.32 8.36
C ARG A 239 -7.23 -0.78 9.75
N ASN A 240 -7.55 0.17 10.62
CA ASN A 240 -7.84 -0.11 12.05
C ASN A 240 -9.26 0.27 12.47
N TYR A 241 -9.97 1.07 11.67
CA TYR A 241 -11.23 1.68 12.06
C TYR A 241 -12.24 1.68 10.92
N GLN A 242 -13.49 1.44 11.27
CA GLN A 242 -14.59 1.86 10.42
C GLN A 242 -14.76 3.38 10.55
N ALA A 243 -14.82 4.07 9.42
CA ALA A 243 -14.92 5.52 9.37
C ALA A 243 -16.03 5.94 8.40
N TYR A 244 -16.36 7.23 8.40
CA TYR A 244 -17.08 7.83 7.28
C TYR A 244 -16.09 8.61 6.43
N HIS A 245 -16.38 8.69 5.13
CA HIS A 245 -15.66 9.59 4.24
C HIS A 245 -16.57 10.25 3.20
N ILE A 246 -16.09 11.35 2.64
CA ILE A 246 -16.61 11.95 1.41
C ILE A 246 -15.55 11.76 0.34
N VAL A 247 -15.94 11.26 -0.83
CA VAL A 247 -15.05 11.10 -1.98
C VAL A 247 -15.27 12.26 -2.95
N PHE A 248 -14.22 12.74 -3.60
CA PHE A 248 -14.30 13.81 -4.59
C PHE A 248 -13.37 13.59 -5.78
N VAL A 249 -13.73 14.17 -6.91
CA VAL A 249 -12.92 14.15 -8.14
C VAL A 249 -12.31 15.53 -8.35
N LYS A 250 -11.00 15.66 -8.19
CA LYS A 250 -10.29 16.94 -8.35
C LYS A 250 -10.03 17.26 -9.81
N SER A 251 -9.64 16.26 -10.60
CA SER A 251 -9.36 16.41 -12.03
C SER A 251 -9.61 15.09 -12.76
N ARG A 252 -9.86 15.16 -14.07
CA ARG A 252 -10.00 14.01 -14.96
C ARG A 252 -9.44 14.38 -16.34
N THR A 253 -8.65 13.50 -16.92
CA THR A 253 -8.16 13.60 -18.30
C THR A 253 -9.03 12.75 -19.22
N GLU A 254 -9.02 13.10 -20.50
CA GLU A 254 -9.62 12.25 -21.54
C GLU A 254 -8.58 11.24 -22.05
N PRO A 255 -9.00 10.07 -22.56
CA PRO A 255 -8.08 9.15 -23.21
C PRO A 255 -7.38 9.85 -24.38
N HIS A 256 -6.06 9.76 -24.44
CA HIS A 256 -5.26 10.47 -25.43
C HIS A 256 -4.03 9.66 -25.83
N ARG A 257 -3.41 10.03 -26.96
CA ARG A 257 -2.11 9.48 -27.32
C ARG A 257 -1.03 10.17 -26.49
N ALA A 258 -0.09 9.39 -25.96
CA ALA A 258 0.97 9.90 -25.12
C ALA A 258 1.67 11.12 -25.75
N ASN A 259 1.95 12.15 -24.97
CA ASN A 259 2.58 13.37 -25.43
C ASN A 259 3.52 13.98 -24.38
N LEU A 260 4.51 14.76 -24.84
CA LEU A 260 5.53 15.36 -23.98
C LEU A 260 4.99 16.39 -22.98
N ARG A 261 3.73 16.84 -23.10
CA ARG A 261 3.14 17.81 -22.19
C ARG A 261 2.51 17.12 -20.97
N GLU A 262 1.77 16.04 -21.19
CA GLU A 262 0.97 15.37 -20.16
C GLU A 262 1.67 14.12 -19.60
N ASP A 263 2.45 13.42 -20.44
CA ASP A 263 2.99 12.08 -20.18
C ASP A 263 4.53 12.06 -20.14
N TYR A 264 5.14 13.19 -19.78
CA TYR A 264 6.60 13.33 -19.79
C TYR A 264 7.30 12.23 -18.98
N GLN A 265 6.76 11.88 -17.80
CA GLN A 265 7.33 10.83 -16.95
C GLN A 265 7.26 9.45 -17.62
N LEU A 266 6.11 9.08 -18.20
CA LEU A 266 5.96 7.84 -18.95
C LEU A 266 6.98 7.77 -20.10
N ILE A 267 7.08 8.84 -20.88
CA ILE A 267 8.02 8.91 -22.01
C ILE A 267 9.48 8.87 -21.53
N GLN A 268 9.78 9.50 -20.38
CA GLN A 268 11.09 9.45 -19.75
C GLN A 268 11.47 8.03 -19.33
N GLU A 269 10.54 7.29 -18.73
CA GLU A 269 10.75 5.90 -18.29
C GLU A 269 11.00 4.98 -19.49
N GLU A 270 10.23 5.13 -20.57
CA GLU A 270 10.43 4.40 -21.83
C GLU A 270 11.77 4.75 -22.49
N ALA A 271 12.11 6.04 -22.59
CA ALA A 271 13.40 6.49 -23.13
C ALA A 271 14.58 5.94 -22.31
N LEU A 272 14.44 5.92 -20.98
CA LEU A 272 15.44 5.36 -20.08
C LEU A 272 15.56 3.86 -20.26
N SER A 273 14.44 3.15 -20.42
CA SER A 273 14.40 1.71 -20.69
C SER A 273 15.13 1.37 -21.99
N GLU A 274 14.81 2.07 -23.07
CA GLU A 274 15.47 1.89 -24.38
C GLU A 274 16.98 2.18 -24.30
N LYS A 275 17.38 3.25 -23.59
CA LYS A 275 18.80 3.58 -23.38
C LYS A 275 19.52 2.49 -22.59
N LYS A 276 18.92 1.99 -21.52
CA LYS A 276 19.46 0.88 -20.72
C LYS A 276 19.62 -0.38 -21.57
N GLU A 277 18.64 -0.69 -22.41
CA GLU A 277 18.69 -1.82 -23.33
C GLU A 277 19.85 -1.68 -24.32
N LYS A 278 20.01 -0.50 -24.94
CA LYS A 278 21.13 -0.20 -25.86
C LYS A 278 22.49 -0.40 -25.19
N VAL A 279 22.66 0.06 -23.95
CA VAL A 279 23.92 -0.11 -23.20
C VAL A 279 24.19 -1.57 -22.87
N VAL A 280 23.17 -2.32 -22.44
CA VAL A 280 23.29 -3.76 -22.17
C VAL A 280 23.68 -4.50 -23.45
N ASN A 281 23.01 -4.22 -24.57
CA ASN A 281 23.30 -4.85 -25.85
C ASN A 281 24.72 -4.54 -26.34
N ALA A 282 25.19 -3.31 -26.17
CA ALA A 282 26.57 -2.93 -26.47
C ALA A 282 27.59 -3.67 -25.58
N TRP A 283 27.29 -3.79 -24.28
CA TRP A 283 28.11 -4.53 -23.33
C TRP A 283 28.17 -6.02 -23.69
N ILE A 284 27.04 -6.64 -24.03
CA ILE A 284 26.95 -8.05 -24.45
C ILE A 284 27.83 -8.27 -25.69
N LYS A 285 27.69 -7.43 -26.73
CA LYS A 285 28.51 -7.53 -27.95
C LYS A 285 30.02 -7.46 -27.65
N LYS A 286 30.43 -6.52 -26.78
CA LYS A 286 31.84 -6.39 -26.36
C LYS A 286 32.33 -7.62 -25.59
N LYS A 287 31.48 -8.22 -24.75
CA LYS A 287 31.82 -9.40 -23.95
C LYS A 287 31.87 -10.67 -24.77
N ILE A 288 30.95 -10.87 -25.72
CA ILE A 288 30.99 -12.00 -26.66
C ILE A 288 32.33 -12.04 -27.40
N ALA A 289 32.81 -10.89 -27.88
CA ALA A 289 34.09 -10.80 -28.61
C ALA A 289 35.32 -11.18 -27.77
N THR A 290 35.21 -11.21 -26.43
CA THR A 290 36.34 -11.44 -25.51
C THR A 290 36.17 -12.68 -24.64
N THR A 291 35.08 -13.42 -24.81
CA THR A 291 34.75 -14.60 -23.99
C THR A 291 34.82 -15.85 -24.85
N TYR A 292 35.56 -16.87 -24.40
CA TYR A 292 35.55 -18.17 -25.05
C TYR A 292 34.22 -18.88 -24.74
N LEU A 293 33.45 -19.18 -25.77
CA LEU A 293 32.15 -19.83 -25.68
C LEU A 293 32.18 -21.13 -26.50
N HIS A 294 31.74 -22.23 -25.88
CA HIS A 294 31.54 -23.50 -26.55
C HIS A 294 30.05 -23.83 -26.53
N ILE A 295 29.45 -23.99 -27.71
CA ILE A 295 28.06 -24.41 -27.88
C ILE A 295 28.09 -25.87 -28.35
N ALA A 296 27.41 -26.75 -27.62
CA ALA A 296 27.30 -28.16 -27.98
C ALA A 296 26.71 -28.31 -29.39
N ASP A 297 27.16 -29.34 -30.12
CA ASP A 297 26.91 -29.49 -31.55
C ASP A 297 25.41 -29.50 -31.92
N GLU A 298 24.58 -30.08 -31.05
CA GLU A 298 23.13 -30.15 -31.19
C GLU A 298 22.42 -28.78 -31.18
N TYR A 299 23.05 -27.74 -30.62
CA TYR A 299 22.48 -26.38 -30.52
C TYR A 299 23.11 -25.37 -31.49
N LYS A 300 24.07 -25.78 -32.34
CA LYS A 300 24.75 -24.87 -33.28
C LYS A 300 23.83 -24.26 -34.33
N ASN A 301 22.72 -24.93 -34.64
CA ASN A 301 21.74 -24.49 -35.64
C ASN A 301 20.54 -23.74 -35.03
N CYS A 302 20.53 -23.52 -33.70
CA CYS A 302 19.48 -22.74 -33.06
C CYS A 302 19.61 -21.25 -33.43
N LYS A 303 18.46 -20.57 -33.55
CA LYS A 303 18.44 -19.11 -33.68
C LYS A 303 18.62 -18.51 -32.29
N PHE A 304 19.66 -17.70 -32.14
CA PHE A 304 19.93 -16.94 -30.92
C PHE A 304 19.77 -15.45 -31.20
N ASP A 305 19.30 -14.71 -30.19
CA ASP A 305 19.14 -13.24 -30.28
C ASP A 305 20.49 -12.51 -30.41
N ASN A 306 21.57 -13.12 -29.90
CA ASN A 306 22.93 -12.61 -30.01
C ASN A 306 23.81 -13.62 -30.77
N GLN A 307 24.81 -13.11 -31.49
CA GLN A 307 25.77 -13.93 -32.23
C GLN A 307 26.80 -14.58 -31.29
N TRP A 308 26.38 -15.61 -30.55
CA TRP A 308 27.24 -16.32 -29.59
C TRP A 308 28.32 -17.20 -30.24
N VAL A 309 28.17 -17.54 -31.52
CA VAL A 309 29.14 -18.28 -32.30
C VAL A 309 30.10 -17.30 -32.97
N THR A 310 31.34 -17.22 -32.49
CA THR A 310 32.41 -16.55 -33.24
C THR A 310 32.83 -17.45 -34.40
N PRO A 311 32.90 -16.97 -35.66
CA PRO A 311 33.41 -17.78 -36.74
C PRO A 311 34.85 -18.17 -36.41
N THR A 312 35.13 -19.47 -36.43
CA THR A 312 36.50 -19.98 -36.29
C THR A 312 37.38 -19.27 -37.31
N PRO A 313 38.53 -18.69 -36.92
CA PRO A 313 39.48 -18.20 -37.89
C PRO A 313 39.84 -19.41 -38.75
N LYS A 314 39.63 -19.31 -40.06
CA LYS A 314 40.17 -20.29 -41.00
C LYS A 314 41.68 -20.31 -40.78
N GLY A 315 42.17 -21.36 -40.13
CA GLY A 315 43.60 -21.58 -39.94
C GLY A 315 44.29 -21.56 -41.31
N GLY A 316 45.42 -20.85 -41.37
CA GLY A 316 46.38 -20.95 -42.46
C GLY A 316 47.11 -22.28 -42.45
#